data_AF-A0A7V4S1G3-F1
#
_entry.id   AF-A0A7V4S1G3-F1
#
_cell.length_a   1.000
_cell.length_b   1.000
_cell.length_c   1.000
_cell.angle_alpha   90.00
_cell.angle_beta   90.00
_cell.angle_gamma   90.00
#
_symmetry.space_group_name_H-M   'P 1'
#
loop_
_entity.id
_entity.type
_entity.pdbx_description
1 polymer ?
#
loop_
_entity_poly.entity_id
_entity_poly.type
_entity_poly.pdbx_seq_one_letter_code
_entity_poly.pdbx_strand_id
1 'polypeptide(L)'
;MTTKKSLPIIYFVIFTVLTGCTSYKFKKAKSFEKNGYFPQAIKYYLEFASQYKTHKLAPEAIYRAAQLYQKELKIYSEAKNLYFDLINKYPENKEFVRLAKIGIFNSPDYFPLKDGNSWVEGDSESGGENMRVEWFCQEVSTGIYKITKKYFAGKKLVTTISKFYSEENFELRESSEPDFKQYSVLLKFPFDKDSSWETERDNKKIKITIVDTEASAKTMAGEFNNCLKIRYEDLTFPGSYKYDYYAQDVGIVLTTVSSKTKKEYRNSELLSYKFK
;
A
#
# COMPACT_ATOMS: atom_id res chain seq x y z
N MET A 1 41.15 -14.83 77.54
CA MET A 1 41.34 -14.05 76.31
C MET A 1 40.14 -14.30 75.40
N THR A 2 39.00 -13.62 75.60
CA THR A 2 38.59 -12.39 74.89
C THR A 2 38.91 -12.40 73.40
N THR A 3 37.89 -12.53 72.54
CA THR A 3 37.32 -11.37 71.82
C THR A 3 36.00 -11.74 71.12
N LYS A 4 34.93 -11.06 71.53
CA LYS A 4 33.68 -10.84 70.78
C LYS A 4 34.00 -10.07 69.49
N LYS A 5 33.28 -10.35 68.40
CA LYS A 5 32.99 -9.35 67.37
C LYS A 5 31.49 -9.37 67.04
N SER A 6 30.87 -8.24 67.32
CA SER A 6 29.52 -7.82 66.99
C SER A 6 29.54 -6.86 65.79
N LEU A 7 28.34 -6.56 65.25
CA LEU A 7 27.91 -5.51 64.30
C LEU A 7 27.68 -5.95 62.83
N PRO A 8 26.80 -5.27 62.07
CA PRO A 8 25.44 -4.80 62.42
C PRO A 8 24.42 -5.05 61.28
N ILE A 9 23.13 -5.02 61.62
CA ILE A 9 22.01 -4.99 60.68
C ILE A 9 21.88 -3.57 60.12
N ILE A 10 21.97 -3.41 58.80
CA ILE A 10 21.64 -2.17 58.07
C ILE A 10 20.37 -2.43 57.27
N TYR A 11 19.24 -1.87 57.71
CA TYR A 11 18.00 -1.81 56.94
C TYR A 11 18.12 -0.71 55.89
N PHE A 12 18.30 -1.11 54.64
CA PHE A 12 18.37 -0.23 53.48
C PHE A 12 16.94 0.05 52.98
N VAL A 13 16.56 1.32 53.08
CA VAL A 13 15.69 2.12 52.20
C VAL A 13 14.80 1.34 51.20
N ILE A 14 13.49 1.45 51.41
CA ILE A 14 12.41 1.03 50.51
C ILE A 14 12.64 1.66 49.13
N PHE A 15 12.96 0.79 48.19
CA PHE A 15 13.26 1.11 46.81
C PHE A 15 11.98 1.50 46.07
N THR A 16 12.05 2.65 45.41
CA THR A 16 11.18 3.13 44.35
C THR A 16 11.01 2.06 43.24
N VAL A 17 9.94 1.27 43.28
CA VAL A 17 9.63 0.31 42.21
C VAL A 17 8.39 0.77 41.45
N LEU A 18 8.50 1.80 40.60
CA LEU A 18 7.54 1.98 39.50
C LEU A 18 8.12 2.63 38.23
N THR A 19 9.36 3.15 38.24
CA THR A 19 9.97 3.77 37.04
C THR A 19 10.79 2.80 36.18
N GLY A 20 11.12 1.60 36.67
CA GLY A 20 12.01 0.65 35.97
C GLY A 20 11.35 -0.17 34.86
N CYS A 21 10.04 -0.42 34.94
CA CYS A 21 9.35 -1.34 34.02
C CYS A 21 8.97 -0.67 32.68
N THR A 22 8.80 0.65 32.67
CA THR A 22 8.45 1.43 31.48
C THR A 22 9.56 1.34 30.43
N SER A 23 10.82 1.57 30.79
CA SER A 23 11.90 1.64 29.78
C SER A 23 12.32 0.29 29.18
N TYR A 24 11.97 -0.85 29.80
CA TYR A 24 12.49 -2.15 29.39
C TYR A 24 11.97 -2.58 28.02
N LYS A 25 10.65 -2.56 27.77
CA LYS A 25 10.09 -3.00 26.47
C LYS A 25 10.60 -2.14 25.31
N PHE A 26 10.67 -0.83 25.49
CA PHE A 26 11.19 0.07 24.46
C PHE A 26 12.70 -0.13 24.20
N LYS A 27 13.51 -0.28 25.25
CA LYS A 27 14.94 -0.61 25.09
C LYS A 27 15.14 -1.98 24.45
N LYS A 28 14.28 -2.94 24.80
CA LYS A 28 14.30 -4.28 24.20
C LYS A 28 13.89 -4.21 22.73
N ALA A 29 12.88 -3.42 22.38
CA ALA A 29 12.50 -3.14 21.01
C ALA A 29 13.65 -2.48 20.23
N LYS A 30 14.33 -1.46 20.80
CA LYS A 30 15.54 -0.86 20.22
C LYS A 30 16.68 -1.86 20.07
N SER A 31 16.88 -2.73 21.05
CA SER A 31 17.88 -3.80 20.98
C SER A 31 17.53 -4.78 19.87
N PHE A 32 16.26 -5.19 19.77
CA PHE A 32 15.78 -6.03 18.68
C PHE A 32 15.95 -5.33 17.34
N GLU A 33 15.54 -4.07 17.19
CA GLU A 33 15.74 -3.27 15.96
C GLU A 33 17.23 -3.21 15.60
N LYS A 34 18.10 -2.86 16.56
CA LYS A 34 19.55 -2.77 16.34
C LYS A 34 20.16 -4.10 15.93
N ASN A 35 19.69 -5.19 16.53
CA ASN A 35 20.14 -6.54 16.21
C ASN A 35 19.37 -7.14 15.00
N GLY A 36 18.53 -6.35 14.32
CA GLY A 36 17.82 -6.73 13.09
C GLY A 36 16.55 -7.57 13.27
N TYR A 37 16.10 -7.80 14.51
CA TYR A 37 14.91 -8.58 14.83
C TYR A 37 13.63 -7.72 14.72
N PHE A 38 13.27 -7.30 13.50
CA PHE A 38 12.23 -6.29 13.27
C PHE A 38 10.82 -6.67 13.69
N PRO A 39 10.29 -7.90 13.44
CA PRO A 39 8.96 -8.26 13.92
C PRO A 39 8.86 -8.25 15.44
N GLN A 40 9.91 -8.71 16.12
CA GLN A 40 10.01 -8.63 17.58
C GLN A 40 10.15 -7.17 18.01
N ALA A 41 10.98 -6.38 17.33
CA ALA A 41 11.12 -4.95 17.62
C ALA A 41 9.76 -4.25 17.51
N ILE A 42 9.05 -4.44 16.40
CA ILE A 42 7.69 -3.96 16.15
C ILE A 42 6.75 -4.44 17.24
N LYS A 43 6.68 -5.74 17.52
CA LYS A 43 5.82 -6.29 18.56
C LYS A 43 6.10 -5.59 19.90
N TYR A 44 7.36 -5.50 20.30
CA TYR A 44 7.75 -4.86 21.56
C TYR A 44 7.55 -3.34 21.54
N TYR A 45 7.69 -2.67 20.40
CA TYR A 45 7.37 -1.26 20.22
C TYR A 45 5.87 -1.00 20.36
N LEU A 46 5.05 -1.81 19.69
CA LEU A 46 3.59 -1.72 19.73
C LEU A 46 3.05 -2.11 21.10
N GLU A 47 3.58 -3.16 21.73
CA GLU A 47 3.27 -3.51 23.11
C GLU A 47 3.69 -2.41 24.09
N PHE A 48 4.86 -1.81 23.89
CA PHE A 48 5.30 -0.70 24.72
C PHE A 48 4.36 0.50 24.57
N ALA A 49 4.03 0.87 23.33
CA ALA A 49 3.14 1.98 23.05
C ALA A 49 1.70 1.72 23.53
N SER A 50 1.23 0.47 23.47
CA SER A 50 -0.11 0.09 23.93
C SER A 50 -0.21 0.09 25.45
N GLN A 51 0.84 -0.35 26.14
CA GLN A 51 0.89 -0.41 27.60
C GLN A 51 1.17 0.96 28.24
N TYR A 52 2.00 1.80 27.61
CA TYR A 52 2.49 3.05 28.20
C TYR A 52 2.10 4.28 27.38
N LYS A 53 0.79 4.46 27.20
CA LYS A 53 0.20 5.46 26.28
C LYS A 53 0.51 6.93 26.59
N THR A 54 0.86 7.30 27.83
CA THR A 54 1.23 8.69 28.18
C THR A 54 2.73 8.89 28.23
N HIS A 55 3.52 7.85 27.95
CA HIS A 55 4.96 7.93 28.03
C HIS A 55 5.53 8.69 26.84
N LYS A 56 6.51 9.57 27.10
CA LYS A 56 7.13 10.44 26.07
C LYS A 56 7.74 9.71 24.86
N LEU A 57 8.09 8.42 25.03
CA LEU A 57 8.68 7.57 23.97
C LEU A 57 7.64 6.72 23.22
N ALA A 58 6.39 6.68 23.69
CA ALA A 58 5.36 5.90 23.02
C ALA A 58 5.06 6.37 21.58
N PRO A 59 5.07 7.69 21.26
CA PRO A 59 5.02 8.13 19.86
C PRO A 59 6.22 7.64 19.06
N GLU A 60 7.44 7.75 19.59
CA GLU A 60 8.64 7.23 18.91
C GLU A 60 8.50 5.73 18.66
N ALA A 61 7.93 4.96 19.58
CA ALA A 61 7.76 3.51 19.43
C ALA A 61 6.84 3.16 18.27
N ILE A 62 5.68 3.84 18.17
CA ILE A 62 4.79 3.63 17.02
C ILE A 62 5.47 4.13 15.74
N TYR A 63 6.20 5.24 15.78
CA TYR A 63 6.88 5.77 14.59
C TYR A 63 7.93 4.80 14.10
N ARG A 64 8.72 4.28 15.03
CA ARG A 64 9.72 3.24 14.79
C ARG A 64 9.04 2.01 14.25
N ALA A 65 7.95 1.53 14.87
CA ALA A 65 7.22 0.39 14.33
C ALA A 65 6.71 0.67 12.91
N ALA A 66 6.08 1.81 12.66
CA ALA A 66 5.59 2.23 11.36
C ALA A 66 6.70 2.45 10.34
N GLN A 67 7.86 2.98 10.74
CA GLN A 67 9.07 3.05 9.93
C GLN A 67 9.66 1.68 9.68
N LEU A 68 9.63 0.79 10.67
CA LEU A 68 10.02 -0.58 10.46
C LEU A 68 9.05 -1.20 9.46
N TYR A 69 7.75 -0.95 9.55
CA TYR A 69 6.79 -1.38 8.52
C TYR A 69 6.98 -0.69 7.17
N GLN A 70 7.37 0.58 7.10
CA GLN A 70 7.47 1.35 5.87
C GLN A 70 8.81 1.18 5.16
N LYS A 71 9.88 1.19 5.96
CA LYS A 71 11.27 1.29 5.54
C LYS A 71 11.96 -0.05 5.59
N GLU A 72 11.66 -0.90 6.59
CA GLU A 72 12.33 -2.19 6.73
C GLU A 72 11.48 -3.36 6.20
N LEU A 73 10.18 -3.39 6.48
CA LEU A 73 9.25 -4.46 6.08
C LEU A 73 8.42 -4.10 4.84
N LYS A 74 8.37 -2.81 4.48
CA LYS A 74 7.75 -2.29 3.27
C LYS A 74 6.25 -2.60 3.10
N ILE A 75 5.57 -2.95 4.19
CA ILE A 75 4.13 -3.18 4.23
C ILE A 75 3.49 -1.80 4.38
N TYR A 76 3.29 -1.10 3.26
CA TYR A 76 2.82 0.29 3.27
C TYR A 76 1.43 0.45 3.84
N SER A 77 0.56 -0.54 3.69
CA SER A 77 -0.75 -0.55 4.35
C SER A 77 -0.58 -0.54 5.87
N GLU A 78 0.22 -1.44 6.44
CA GLU A 78 0.48 -1.48 7.88
C GLU A 78 1.33 -0.30 8.38
N ALA A 79 2.27 0.15 7.57
CA ALA A 79 3.04 1.35 7.84
C ALA A 79 2.15 2.58 7.87
N LYS A 80 1.26 2.73 6.89
CA LYS A 80 0.22 3.76 6.86
C LYS A 80 -0.66 3.63 8.09
N ASN A 81 -1.18 2.43 8.38
CA ASN A 81 -2.01 2.16 9.55
C ASN A 81 -1.30 2.64 10.82
N LEU A 82 -0.02 2.33 10.98
CA LEU A 82 0.74 2.70 12.17
C LEU A 82 1.18 4.16 12.21
N TYR A 83 1.50 4.75 11.06
CA TYR A 83 1.72 6.19 10.98
C TYR A 83 0.44 6.97 11.28
N PHE A 84 -0.72 6.50 10.81
CA PHE A 84 -2.03 7.05 11.16
C PHE A 84 -2.29 6.88 12.66
N ASP A 85 -2.07 5.68 13.20
CA ASP A 85 -2.19 5.40 14.63
C ASP A 85 -1.33 6.35 15.46
N LEU A 86 -0.09 6.60 15.05
CA LEU A 86 0.79 7.52 15.74
C LEU A 86 0.23 8.94 15.77
N ILE A 87 -0.16 9.45 14.61
CA ILE A 87 -0.69 10.82 14.47
C ILE A 87 -1.92 10.99 15.36
N ASN A 88 -2.79 9.98 15.38
CA ASN A 88 -4.03 9.99 16.14
C ASN A 88 -3.80 9.87 17.65
N LYS A 89 -2.88 8.99 18.08
CA LYS A 89 -2.64 8.72 19.50
C LYS A 89 -1.77 9.80 20.18
N TYR A 90 -0.93 10.52 19.43
CA TYR A 90 0.08 11.43 19.99
C TYR A 90 0.15 12.82 19.29
N PRO A 91 -0.96 13.57 19.20
CA PRO A 91 -1.02 14.82 18.43
C PRO A 91 -0.11 15.94 18.96
N GLU A 92 0.12 16.02 20.28
CA GLU A 92 0.98 17.03 20.90
C GLU A 92 2.48 16.80 20.62
N ASN A 93 2.85 15.60 20.15
CA ASN A 93 4.22 15.30 19.76
C ASN A 93 4.48 15.78 18.32
N LYS A 94 4.64 17.11 18.17
CA LYS A 94 4.77 17.80 16.87
C LYS A 94 5.83 17.20 15.95
N GLU A 95 6.92 16.67 16.50
CA GLU A 95 8.02 16.08 15.74
C GLU A 95 7.63 14.76 15.05
N PHE A 96 7.19 13.76 15.80
CA PHE A 96 6.84 12.45 15.22
C PHE A 96 5.56 12.52 14.40
N VAL A 97 4.63 13.42 14.74
CA VAL A 97 3.46 13.72 13.91
C VAL A 97 3.89 14.21 12.52
N ARG A 98 4.84 15.16 12.44
CA ARG A 98 5.36 15.65 11.15
C ARG A 98 6.03 14.53 10.35
N LEU A 99 6.83 13.69 11.02
CA LEU A 99 7.55 12.59 10.38
C LEU A 99 6.62 11.47 9.88
N ALA A 100 5.58 11.12 10.64
CA ALA A 100 4.57 10.14 10.25
C ALA A 100 3.75 10.62 9.04
N LYS A 101 3.42 11.92 8.97
CA LYS A 101 2.76 12.50 7.78
C LYS A 101 3.62 12.34 6.51
N ILE A 102 4.94 12.52 6.61
CA ILE A 102 5.89 12.24 5.51
C ILE A 102 5.94 10.73 5.21
N GLY A 103 5.89 9.88 6.23
CA GLY A 103 5.80 8.43 6.08
C GLY A 103 4.57 8.02 5.27
N ILE A 104 3.39 8.55 5.58
CA ILE A 104 2.16 8.28 4.82
C ILE A 104 2.27 8.77 3.37
N PHE A 105 2.78 9.99 3.17
CA PHE A 105 3.01 10.55 1.84
C PHE A 105 3.92 9.66 0.97
N ASN A 106 4.92 9.02 1.58
CA ASN A 106 5.79 8.03 0.93
C ASN A 106 5.18 6.60 0.89
N SER A 107 3.84 6.47 0.84
CA SER A 107 3.12 5.18 0.87
C SER A 107 1.82 5.13 0.02
N PRO A 108 1.75 5.68 -1.22
CA PRO A 108 0.51 5.72 -2.01
C PRO A 108 0.01 4.33 -2.44
N ASP A 109 -1.31 4.11 -2.40
CA ASP A 109 -1.95 2.89 -2.90
C ASP A 109 -2.69 3.22 -4.20
N TYR A 110 -2.13 2.81 -5.33
CA TYR A 110 -2.72 3.04 -6.66
C TYR A 110 -3.58 1.88 -7.12
N PHE A 111 -3.93 0.92 -6.26
CA PHE A 111 -4.81 -0.19 -6.60
C PHE A 111 -5.40 -0.82 -5.33
N PRO A 112 -6.41 -0.20 -4.70
CA PRO A 112 -6.86 -0.57 -3.36
C PRO A 112 -7.54 -1.95 -3.34
N LEU A 113 -6.72 -2.99 -3.15
CA LEU A 113 -7.12 -4.38 -3.03
C LEU A 113 -7.68 -4.63 -1.64
N LYS A 114 -9.01 -4.69 -1.53
CA LYS A 114 -9.70 -5.02 -0.28
C LYS A 114 -10.95 -5.83 -0.56
N ASP A 115 -11.24 -6.78 0.33
CA ASP A 115 -12.42 -7.62 0.21
C ASP A 115 -13.72 -6.80 0.14
N GLY A 116 -14.52 -7.07 -0.89
CA GLY A 116 -15.79 -6.40 -1.14
C GLY A 116 -15.68 -5.03 -1.84
N ASN A 117 -14.48 -4.60 -2.23
CA ASN A 117 -14.32 -3.45 -3.12
C ASN A 117 -14.89 -3.77 -4.52
N SER A 118 -15.42 -2.76 -5.18
CA SER A 118 -15.96 -2.88 -6.54
C SER A 118 -15.82 -1.59 -7.35
N TRP A 119 -15.73 -1.74 -8.66
CA TRP A 119 -15.64 -0.65 -9.64
C TRP A 119 -16.56 -0.94 -10.82
N VAL A 120 -17.04 0.12 -11.47
CA VAL A 120 -17.75 0.03 -12.74
C VAL A 120 -17.01 0.91 -13.74
N GLU A 121 -16.48 0.27 -14.77
CA GLU A 121 -15.84 0.91 -15.92
C GLU A 121 -16.82 0.89 -17.10
N GLY A 122 -16.78 1.89 -17.98
CA GLY A 122 -17.55 1.90 -19.21
C GLY A 122 -16.81 2.55 -20.35
N ASP A 123 -17.26 2.33 -21.58
CA ASP A 123 -16.74 3.08 -22.73
C ASP A 123 -16.99 4.58 -22.54
N SER A 124 -15.97 5.40 -22.84
CA SER A 124 -16.05 6.85 -22.61
C SER A 124 -17.03 7.56 -23.53
N GLU A 125 -17.34 6.99 -24.71
CA GLU A 125 -18.16 7.66 -25.72
C GLU A 125 -19.64 7.67 -25.35
N SER A 126 -20.20 6.52 -24.96
CA SER A 126 -21.60 6.40 -24.54
C SER A 126 -21.79 6.45 -23.03
N GLY A 127 -20.69 6.57 -22.29
CA GLY A 127 -20.68 6.54 -20.85
C GLY A 127 -21.06 5.19 -20.24
N GLY A 128 -20.71 4.10 -20.93
CA GLY A 128 -20.96 2.74 -20.51
C GLY A 128 -22.30 2.15 -20.93
N GLU A 129 -23.11 2.88 -21.71
CA GLU A 129 -24.36 2.36 -22.28
C GLU A 129 -24.08 1.25 -23.30
N ASN A 130 -23.02 1.37 -24.09
CA ASN A 130 -22.63 0.39 -25.10
C ASN A 130 -21.80 -0.75 -24.48
N MET A 131 -20.84 -0.42 -23.63
CA MET A 131 -19.97 -1.40 -22.96
C MET A 131 -19.72 -1.00 -21.52
N ARG A 132 -19.97 -1.92 -20.58
CA ARG A 132 -19.54 -1.75 -19.19
C ARG A 132 -18.83 -2.98 -18.65
N VAL A 133 -17.97 -2.77 -17.68
CA VAL A 133 -17.28 -3.81 -16.94
C VAL A 133 -17.51 -3.60 -15.45
N GLU A 134 -18.06 -4.60 -14.78
CA GLU A 134 -18.22 -4.60 -13.33
C GLU A 134 -17.10 -5.42 -12.70
N TRP A 135 -16.31 -4.79 -11.84
CA TRP A 135 -15.16 -5.37 -11.16
C TRP A 135 -15.52 -5.65 -9.70
N PHE A 136 -15.23 -6.85 -9.22
CA PHE A 136 -15.47 -7.25 -7.84
C PHE A 136 -14.18 -7.82 -7.25
N CYS A 137 -13.70 -7.24 -6.16
CA CYS A 137 -12.53 -7.70 -5.43
C CYS A 137 -12.98 -8.56 -4.23
N GLN A 138 -12.37 -9.73 -4.12
CA GLN A 138 -12.57 -10.65 -3.01
C GLN A 138 -11.21 -11.11 -2.50
N GLU A 139 -10.98 -11.03 -1.20
CA GLU A 139 -9.80 -11.68 -0.61
C GLU A 139 -10.07 -13.18 -0.52
N VAL A 140 -9.29 -13.98 -1.23
CA VAL A 140 -9.48 -15.45 -1.30
C VAL A 140 -8.53 -16.19 -0.37
N SER A 141 -7.43 -15.56 0.00
CA SER A 141 -6.51 -15.93 1.06
C SER A 141 -5.76 -14.68 1.49
N THR A 142 -5.12 -14.69 2.67
CA THR A 142 -4.40 -13.53 3.20
C THR A 142 -3.48 -12.89 2.15
N GLY A 143 -3.79 -11.64 1.76
CA GLY A 143 -3.01 -10.87 0.79
C GLY A 143 -3.16 -11.26 -0.68
N ILE A 144 -4.02 -12.23 -1.01
CA ILE A 144 -4.35 -12.63 -2.38
C ILE A 144 -5.80 -12.27 -2.68
N TYR A 145 -5.98 -11.49 -3.74
CA TYR A 145 -7.27 -10.95 -4.12
C TYR A 145 -7.68 -11.46 -5.48
N LYS A 146 -8.87 -12.05 -5.58
CA LYS A 146 -9.50 -12.36 -6.85
C LYS A 146 -10.30 -11.15 -7.30
N ILE A 147 -9.96 -10.62 -8.48
CA ILE A 147 -10.82 -9.65 -9.16
C ILE A 147 -11.60 -10.37 -10.25
N THR A 148 -12.92 -10.36 -10.12
CA THR A 148 -13.83 -10.83 -11.15
C THR A 148 -14.38 -9.64 -11.94
N LYS A 149 -14.16 -9.66 -13.26
CA LYS A 149 -14.65 -8.67 -14.22
C LYS A 149 -15.78 -9.27 -15.04
N LYS A 150 -16.95 -8.67 -14.98
CA LYS A 150 -18.11 -9.04 -15.81
C LYS A 150 -18.26 -8.02 -16.93
N TYR A 151 -18.12 -8.45 -18.17
CA TYR A 151 -18.20 -7.60 -19.36
C TYR A 151 -19.61 -7.65 -19.95
N PHE A 152 -20.20 -6.48 -20.17
CA PHE A 152 -21.52 -6.34 -20.75
C PHE A 152 -21.47 -5.54 -22.05
N ALA A 153 -22.24 -5.96 -23.04
CA ALA A 153 -22.58 -5.19 -24.22
C ALA A 153 -24.05 -4.76 -24.10
N GLY A 154 -24.29 -3.47 -23.87
CA GLY A 154 -25.56 -2.99 -23.36
C GLY A 154 -25.98 -3.74 -22.09
N LYS A 155 -27.15 -4.36 -22.10
CA LYS A 155 -27.65 -5.14 -20.94
C LYS A 155 -27.18 -6.60 -20.92
N LYS A 156 -26.57 -7.09 -22.00
CA LYS A 156 -26.21 -8.51 -22.15
C LYS A 156 -24.83 -8.77 -21.55
N LEU A 157 -24.73 -9.74 -20.63
CA LEU A 157 -23.44 -10.27 -20.19
C LEU A 157 -22.77 -11.03 -21.34
N VAL A 158 -21.57 -10.60 -21.71
CA VAL A 158 -20.78 -11.18 -22.81
C VAL A 158 -19.80 -12.22 -22.27
N THR A 159 -19.06 -11.86 -21.23
CA THR A 159 -18.08 -12.76 -20.62
C THR A 159 -17.79 -12.37 -19.18
N THR A 160 -17.23 -13.30 -18.43
CA THR A 160 -16.69 -13.07 -17.08
C THR A 160 -15.26 -13.56 -17.06
N ILE A 161 -14.34 -12.67 -16.69
CA ILE A 161 -12.93 -12.97 -16.56
C ILE A 161 -12.56 -12.82 -15.09
N SER A 162 -11.76 -13.73 -14.56
CA SER A 162 -11.18 -13.56 -13.22
C SER A 162 -9.66 -13.59 -13.35
N LYS A 163 -9.01 -12.70 -12.60
CA LYS A 163 -7.56 -12.68 -12.42
C LYS A 163 -7.28 -12.54 -10.91
N PHE A 164 -6.10 -12.98 -10.51
CA PHE A 164 -5.63 -12.88 -9.14
C PHE A 164 -4.61 -11.76 -9.04
N TYR A 165 -4.67 -11.02 -7.94
CA TYR A 165 -3.82 -9.87 -7.66
C TYR A 165 -3.17 -10.03 -6.29
N SER A 166 -1.92 -9.60 -6.23
CA SER A 166 -1.16 -9.49 -4.98
C SER A 166 -0.26 -8.27 -5.05
N GLU A 167 0.01 -7.70 -3.88
CA GLU A 167 1.03 -6.68 -3.69
C GLU A 167 2.22 -7.32 -2.99
N GLU A 168 3.28 -7.57 -3.75
CA GLU A 168 4.48 -8.22 -3.24
C GLU A 168 5.72 -7.55 -3.82
N ASN A 169 6.76 -7.37 -3.01
CA ASN A 169 8.04 -6.81 -3.46
C ASN A 169 7.88 -5.48 -4.20
N PHE A 170 6.97 -4.61 -3.75
CA PHE A 170 6.69 -3.31 -4.37
C PHE A 170 6.12 -3.37 -5.79
N GLU A 171 5.63 -4.54 -6.17
CA GLU A 171 5.00 -4.78 -7.45
C GLU A 171 3.53 -5.12 -7.21
N LEU A 172 2.67 -4.47 -8.00
CA LEU A 172 1.32 -4.97 -8.19
C LEU A 172 1.38 -6.07 -9.26
N ARG A 173 1.03 -7.29 -8.88
CA ARG A 173 1.09 -8.46 -9.75
C ARG A 173 -0.32 -8.89 -10.17
N GLU A 174 -0.43 -9.39 -11.39
CA GLU A 174 -1.63 -10.01 -11.93
C GLU A 174 -1.30 -11.43 -12.42
N SER A 175 -2.15 -12.40 -12.11
CA SER A 175 -2.00 -13.80 -12.55
C SER A 175 -3.34 -14.37 -13.00
N SER A 176 -3.29 -15.36 -13.90
CA SER A 176 -4.46 -16.18 -14.23
C SER A 176 -4.78 -17.21 -13.13
N GLU A 177 -3.78 -17.59 -12.33
CA GLU A 177 -3.87 -18.62 -11.30
C GLU A 177 -3.51 -18.05 -9.90
N PRO A 178 -4.12 -18.54 -8.81
CA PRO A 178 -3.89 -18.02 -7.46
C PRO A 178 -2.51 -18.37 -6.89
N ASP A 179 -1.74 -19.25 -7.54
CA ASP A 179 -0.40 -19.65 -7.09
C ASP A 179 0.73 -18.75 -7.63
N PHE A 180 0.41 -17.82 -8.54
CA PHE A 180 1.34 -16.88 -9.15
C PHE A 180 2.63 -17.52 -9.72
N LYS A 181 2.59 -18.78 -10.20
CA LYS A 181 3.74 -19.37 -10.91
C LYS A 181 4.13 -18.61 -12.18
N GLN A 182 3.14 -18.01 -12.82
CA GLN A 182 3.29 -17.09 -13.94
C GLN A 182 2.45 -15.85 -13.65
N TYR A 183 3.06 -14.67 -13.75
CA TYR A 183 2.39 -13.40 -13.46
C TYR A 183 2.93 -12.27 -14.32
N SER A 184 2.12 -11.21 -14.44
CA SER A 184 2.49 -9.94 -15.04
C SER A 184 2.65 -8.88 -13.97
N VAL A 185 3.65 -8.00 -14.11
CA VAL A 185 3.85 -6.84 -13.22
C VAL A 185 3.12 -5.63 -13.80
N LEU A 186 2.10 -5.13 -13.12
CA LEU A 186 1.25 -4.03 -13.59
C LEU A 186 1.72 -2.65 -13.14
N LEU A 187 2.22 -2.55 -11.92
CA LEU A 187 2.83 -1.36 -11.35
C LEU A 187 4.09 -1.78 -10.60
N LYS A 188 5.13 -0.94 -10.69
CA LYS A 188 6.39 -1.14 -9.99
C LYS A 188 6.80 0.16 -9.33
N PHE A 189 7.00 0.11 -8.02
CA PHE A 189 7.52 1.25 -7.25
C PHE A 189 9.07 1.25 -7.28
N PRO A 190 9.74 2.43 -7.23
CA PRO A 190 9.20 3.79 -7.13
C PRO A 190 8.49 4.28 -8.39
N PHE A 191 7.56 5.22 -8.23
CA PHE A 191 6.77 5.77 -9.32
C PHE A 191 7.46 6.96 -9.99
N ASP A 192 8.70 6.77 -10.44
CA ASP A 192 9.46 7.85 -11.08
C ASP A 192 9.09 7.95 -12.56
N LYS A 193 8.91 9.18 -13.04
CA LYS A 193 8.71 9.45 -14.47
C LYS A 193 9.82 8.82 -15.32
N ASP A 194 9.44 8.28 -16.46
CA ASP A 194 10.24 7.53 -17.44
C ASP A 194 10.73 6.13 -16.97
N SER A 195 10.38 5.69 -15.76
CA SER A 195 10.60 4.30 -15.32
C SER A 195 9.86 3.33 -16.24
N SER A 196 10.53 2.25 -16.67
CA SER A 196 9.92 1.25 -17.54
C SER A 196 10.38 -0.18 -17.24
N TRP A 197 9.53 -1.15 -17.55
CA TRP A 197 9.82 -2.57 -17.43
C TRP A 197 9.08 -3.37 -18.51
N GLU A 198 9.51 -4.59 -18.75
CA GLU A 198 8.84 -5.52 -19.66
C GLU A 198 8.20 -6.65 -18.86
N THR A 199 7.05 -7.14 -19.32
CA THR A 199 6.33 -8.26 -18.73
C THR A 199 5.65 -9.07 -19.82
N GLU A 200 5.39 -10.35 -19.56
CA GLU A 200 4.57 -11.17 -20.44
C GLU A 200 3.14 -11.17 -19.91
N ARG A 201 2.18 -10.83 -20.77
CA ARG A 201 0.75 -10.80 -20.44
C ARG A 201 -0.03 -11.39 -21.59
N ASP A 202 -0.80 -12.44 -21.31
CA ASP A 202 -1.62 -13.15 -22.29
C ASP A 202 -0.82 -13.54 -23.57
N ASN A 203 0.36 -14.16 -23.37
CA ASN A 203 1.32 -14.56 -24.41
C ASN A 203 1.91 -13.41 -25.25
N LYS A 204 1.86 -12.18 -24.75
CA LYS A 204 2.42 -10.99 -25.41
C LYS A 204 3.48 -10.34 -24.55
N LYS A 205 4.54 -9.89 -25.20
CA LYS A 205 5.59 -9.10 -24.54
C LYS A 205 5.15 -7.64 -24.50
N ILE A 206 4.92 -7.11 -23.30
CA ILE A 206 4.45 -5.75 -23.07
C ILE A 206 5.54 -4.94 -22.40
N LYS A 207 5.82 -3.74 -22.91
CA LYS A 207 6.62 -2.72 -22.21
C LYS A 207 5.68 -1.74 -21.51
N ILE A 208 5.93 -1.53 -20.22
CA ILE A 208 5.19 -0.59 -19.39
C ILE A 208 6.09 0.61 -19.07
N THR A 209 5.58 1.83 -19.08
CA THR A 209 6.34 3.06 -18.79
C THR A 209 5.50 4.03 -17.97
N ILE A 210 6.06 4.58 -16.89
CA ILE A 210 5.48 5.72 -16.17
C ILE A 210 5.79 6.96 -16.99
N VAL A 211 4.79 7.54 -17.65
CA VAL A 211 5.02 8.70 -18.55
C VAL A 211 4.74 10.04 -17.86
N ASP A 212 3.97 10.02 -16.78
CA ASP A 212 3.65 11.20 -15.98
C ASP A 212 3.25 10.76 -14.56
N THR A 213 3.58 11.57 -13.57
CA THR A 213 3.25 11.38 -12.16
C THR A 213 2.32 12.46 -11.63
N GLU A 214 2.03 13.48 -12.45
CA GLU A 214 1.22 14.65 -12.10
C GLU A 214 0.03 14.80 -13.07
N ALA A 215 -0.33 13.73 -13.78
CA ALA A 215 -1.39 13.76 -14.78
C ALA A 215 -2.75 14.05 -14.13
N SER A 216 -3.70 14.55 -14.93
CA SER A 216 -5.07 14.79 -14.50
C SER A 216 -6.07 14.10 -15.43
N ALA A 217 -7.17 13.57 -14.87
CA ALA A 217 -8.21 12.87 -15.58
C ALA A 217 -9.60 13.27 -15.07
N LYS A 218 -10.50 13.63 -15.98
CA LYS A 218 -11.92 13.86 -15.70
C LYS A 218 -12.75 12.73 -16.30
N THR A 219 -13.64 12.15 -15.50
CA THR A 219 -14.51 11.02 -15.85
C THR A 219 -15.91 11.23 -15.26
N MET A 220 -16.86 10.34 -15.57
CA MET A 220 -18.16 10.37 -14.90
C MET A 220 -18.11 10.14 -13.38
N ALA A 221 -17.11 9.39 -12.89
CA ALA A 221 -16.90 9.21 -11.45
C ALA A 221 -16.29 10.44 -10.75
N GLY A 222 -15.76 11.42 -11.49
CA GLY A 222 -15.23 12.66 -10.93
C GLY A 222 -13.97 13.20 -11.63
N GLU A 223 -13.28 14.10 -10.93
CA GLU A 223 -12.01 14.68 -11.37
C GLU A 223 -10.87 14.17 -10.48
N PHE A 224 -9.81 13.66 -11.10
CA PHE A 224 -8.65 13.07 -10.45
C PHE A 224 -7.39 13.82 -10.88
N ASN A 225 -6.63 14.31 -9.91
CA ASN A 225 -5.37 15.02 -10.12
C ASN A 225 -4.21 14.19 -9.56
N ASN A 226 -2.98 14.47 -10.01
CA ASN A 226 -1.77 13.74 -9.60
C ASN A 226 -1.87 12.23 -9.86
N CYS A 227 -2.46 11.85 -10.99
CA CYS A 227 -2.53 10.48 -11.44
C CYS A 227 -1.16 10.02 -11.96
N LEU A 228 -0.85 8.74 -11.72
CA LEU A 228 0.18 8.07 -12.50
C LEU A 228 -0.37 7.75 -13.87
N LYS A 229 0.24 8.30 -14.91
CA LYS A 229 -0.06 7.92 -16.28
C LYS A 229 0.91 6.84 -16.70
N ILE A 230 0.37 5.65 -16.99
CA ILE A 230 1.14 4.45 -17.31
C ILE A 230 0.87 4.08 -18.76
N ARG A 231 1.91 4.04 -19.58
CA ARG A 231 1.84 3.58 -20.97
C ARG A 231 2.15 2.09 -21.06
N TYR A 232 1.35 1.36 -21.82
CA TYR A 232 1.57 -0.03 -22.24
C TYR A 232 1.83 -0.06 -23.75
N GLU A 233 2.90 -0.74 -24.17
CA GLU A 233 3.28 -0.98 -25.56
C GLU A 233 3.41 -2.48 -25.81
N ASP A 234 2.68 -3.00 -26.80
CA ASP A 234 2.84 -4.38 -27.25
C ASP A 234 4.08 -4.47 -28.16
N LEU A 235 5.14 -5.10 -27.68
CA LEU A 235 6.40 -5.22 -28.41
C LEU A 235 6.30 -6.20 -29.59
N THR A 236 5.27 -7.05 -29.63
CA THR A 236 4.98 -7.88 -30.80
C THR A 236 4.33 -7.08 -31.92
N PHE A 237 3.70 -5.94 -31.59
CA PHE A 237 3.03 -5.06 -32.55
C PHE A 237 3.31 -3.56 -32.26
N PRO A 238 4.54 -3.08 -32.51
CA PRO A 238 4.96 -1.74 -32.12
C PRO A 238 4.15 -0.61 -32.77
N GLY A 239 3.98 0.49 -32.03
CA GLY A 239 3.27 1.69 -32.49
C GLY A 239 1.78 1.76 -32.16
N SER A 240 1.30 0.86 -31.30
CA SER A 240 0.02 0.96 -30.60
C SER A 240 0.27 1.08 -29.10
N TYR A 241 -0.35 2.08 -28.48
CA TYR A 241 -0.17 2.37 -27.06
C TYR A 241 -1.51 2.42 -26.35
N LYS A 242 -1.55 1.84 -25.15
CA LYS A 242 -2.63 2.05 -24.18
C LYS A 242 -2.07 2.88 -23.03
N TYR A 243 -2.83 3.81 -22.49
CA TYR A 243 -2.47 4.51 -21.27
C TYR A 243 -3.54 4.34 -20.22
N ASP A 244 -3.15 3.88 -19.04
CA ASP A 244 -4.02 3.85 -17.87
C ASP A 244 -3.60 4.99 -16.93
N TYR A 245 -4.58 5.71 -16.42
CA TYR A 245 -4.39 6.77 -15.43
C TYR A 245 -4.81 6.20 -14.08
N TYR A 246 -3.85 6.07 -13.17
CA TYR A 246 -4.08 5.56 -11.82
C TYR A 246 -4.20 6.72 -10.85
N ALA A 247 -5.35 6.84 -10.20
CA ALA A 247 -5.55 7.76 -9.10
C ALA A 247 -5.25 7.07 -7.76
N GLN A 248 -4.67 7.85 -6.84
CA GLN A 248 -4.39 7.40 -5.47
C GLN A 248 -5.68 6.97 -4.77
N ASP A 249 -5.59 5.86 -4.04
CA ASP A 249 -6.65 5.22 -3.26
C ASP A 249 -7.90 4.83 -4.08
N VAL A 250 -7.81 4.79 -5.42
CA VAL A 250 -8.91 4.45 -6.32
C VAL A 250 -8.53 3.35 -7.30
N GLY A 251 -7.37 3.47 -7.95
CA GLY A 251 -7.02 2.59 -9.06
C GLY A 251 -7.14 3.28 -10.41
N ILE A 252 -7.44 2.49 -11.44
CA ILE A 252 -7.57 2.98 -12.82
C ILE A 252 -8.83 3.84 -12.92
N VAL A 253 -8.67 5.08 -13.34
CA VAL A 253 -9.79 6.03 -13.55
C VAL A 253 -10.08 6.28 -15.02
N LEU A 254 -9.05 6.26 -15.88
CA LEU A 254 -9.19 6.53 -17.30
C LEU A 254 -8.24 5.61 -18.09
N THR A 255 -8.74 5.05 -19.18
CA THR A 255 -7.96 4.37 -20.19
C THR A 255 -8.05 5.13 -21.50
N THR A 256 -6.90 5.44 -22.09
CA THR A 256 -6.81 6.00 -23.45
C THR A 256 -5.96 5.11 -24.33
N VAL A 257 -6.09 5.29 -25.64
CA VAL A 257 -5.28 4.60 -26.64
C VAL A 257 -4.70 5.59 -27.64
N SER A 258 -3.54 5.29 -28.18
CA SER A 258 -2.95 6.08 -29.27
C SER A 258 -2.24 5.17 -30.27
N SER A 259 -2.13 5.63 -31.50
CA SER A 259 -1.32 5.01 -32.54
C SER A 259 -0.08 5.87 -32.84
N LYS A 260 0.66 5.53 -33.89
CA LYS A 260 1.84 6.27 -34.40
C LYS A 260 1.65 7.79 -34.54
N THR A 261 0.41 8.27 -34.64
CA THR A 261 0.05 9.70 -34.70
C THR A 261 0.24 10.46 -33.38
N LYS A 262 0.55 9.77 -32.27
CA LYS A 262 0.72 10.31 -30.90
C LYS A 262 -0.50 11.04 -30.32
N LYS A 263 -1.62 11.09 -31.03
CA LYS A 263 -2.88 11.59 -30.49
C LYS A 263 -3.54 10.49 -29.66
N GLU A 264 -3.86 10.81 -28.41
CA GLU A 264 -4.61 9.94 -27.50
C GLU A 264 -6.12 10.10 -27.72
N TYR A 265 -6.82 8.97 -27.70
CA TYR A 265 -8.26 8.85 -27.76
C TYR A 265 -8.75 8.15 -26.49
N ARG A 266 -9.82 8.65 -25.89
CA ARG A 266 -10.44 7.98 -24.74
C ARG A 266 -11.02 6.63 -25.19
N ASN A 267 -10.82 5.61 -24.37
CA ASN A 267 -11.33 4.27 -24.62
C ASN A 267 -12.40 3.93 -23.58
N SER A 268 -12.01 3.93 -22.31
CA SER A 268 -12.90 3.62 -21.20
C SER A 268 -12.58 4.48 -19.98
N GLU A 269 -13.54 4.62 -19.09
CA GLU A 269 -13.41 5.41 -17.88
C GLU A 269 -14.18 4.82 -16.71
N LEU A 270 -13.78 5.22 -15.51
CA LEU A 270 -14.48 4.88 -14.28
C LEU A 270 -15.83 5.63 -14.23
N LEU A 271 -16.92 4.86 -14.16
CA LEU A 271 -18.29 5.35 -13.99
C LEU A 271 -18.63 5.51 -12.52
N SER A 272 -18.25 4.52 -11.71
CA SER A 272 -18.50 4.50 -10.28
C SER A 272 -17.60 3.49 -9.57
N TYR A 273 -17.49 3.59 -8.25
CA TYR A 273 -16.75 2.65 -7.41
C TYR A 273 -17.40 2.59 -6.02
N LYS A 274 -17.16 1.49 -5.31
CA LYS A 274 -17.60 1.28 -3.93
C LYS A 274 -16.53 0.52 -3.18
N PHE A 275 -15.92 1.20 -2.22
CA PHE A 275 -14.93 0.60 -1.31
C PHE A 275 -15.55 0.35 0.07
N LYS A 276 -15.13 -0.74 0.71
CA LYS A 276 -15.50 -1.09 2.10
C LYS A 276 -14.40 -0.68 3.07
#